data_AF-A0A1X7SUI5-F1
#
_entry.id   AF-A0A1X7SUI5-F1
#
_cell.length_a   1.000
_cell.length_b   1.000
_cell.length_c   1.000
_cell.angle_alpha   90.00
_cell.angle_beta   90.00
_cell.angle_gamma   90.00
#
_symmetry.space_group_name_H-M   'P 1'
#
loop_
_entity.id
_entity.type
_entity.pdbx_description
1 polymer ?
#
loop_
_entity_poly.entity_id
_entity_poly.type
_entity_poly.pdbx_seq_one_letter_code
_entity_poly.pdbx_strand_id
1 'polypeptide(L)'
;MRLTWKIRRKLLRLVAAGTLLSAVALLALYASSKASPKAISETRRRQHSSFMFPEDLHYSHKGSRITAKCTMATCFNVSRCINSFKVYVYPFEEEKKGGRGGGKQAASSIYKKMVRVLRDSPYYTSDPNTACLLVLNIDTLDRDPLSNDYVKRLPEKLKALRTWNNGRNHILFNMYSGSFPDYND
;
A
#
# COMPACT_ATOMS: atom_id res chain seq x y z
N MET A 1 59.18 33.69 33.25
CA MET A 1 57.71 33.72 33.01
C MET A 1 57.26 33.67 31.53
N ARG A 2 58.13 33.58 30.50
CA ARG A 2 57.69 33.58 29.07
C ARG A 2 57.45 32.20 28.45
N LEU A 3 57.98 31.12 29.03
CA LEU A 3 57.92 29.77 28.45
C LEU A 3 56.55 29.09 28.67
N THR A 4 55.91 29.35 29.82
CA THR A 4 54.59 28.81 30.19
C THR A 4 53.45 29.39 29.35
N TRP A 5 53.58 30.63 28.89
CA TRP A 5 52.58 31.29 28.05
C TRP A 5 52.61 30.83 26.59
N LYS A 6 53.81 30.53 26.05
CA LYS A 6 53.96 29.94 24.71
C LYS A 6 53.32 28.55 24.63
N ILE A 7 53.49 27.74 25.67
CA ILE A 7 52.89 26.39 25.76
C ILE A 7 51.38 26.49 25.90
N ARG A 8 50.87 27.33 26.80
CA ARG A 8 49.42 27.58 26.94
C ARG A 8 48.77 28.10 25.65
N ARG A 9 49.45 28.97 24.90
CA ARG A 9 48.98 29.41 23.57
C ARG A 9 48.96 28.30 22.53
N LYS A 10 49.98 27.45 22.49
CA LYS A 10 50.00 26.29 21.58
C LYS A 10 48.89 25.31 21.94
N LEU A 11 48.70 25.02 23.23
CA LEU A 11 47.64 24.13 23.72
C LEU A 11 46.25 24.71 23.40
N LEU A 12 46.03 26.01 23.63
CA LEU A 12 44.77 26.68 23.34
C LEU A 12 44.46 26.69 21.83
N ARG A 13 45.48 26.86 20.97
CA ARG A 13 45.32 26.76 19.51
C ARG A 13 44.99 25.35 19.05
N LEU A 14 45.58 24.32 19.66
CA LEU A 14 45.29 22.92 19.34
C LEU A 14 43.88 22.52 19.77
N VAL A 15 43.44 22.93 20.95
CA VAL A 15 42.07 22.69 21.44
C VAL A 15 41.03 23.41 20.55
N ALA A 16 41.29 24.67 20.19
CA ALA A 16 40.41 25.43 19.30
C ALA A 16 40.34 24.85 17.87
N ALA A 17 41.46 24.35 17.34
CA ALA A 17 41.47 23.68 16.03
C ALA A 17 40.68 22.34 16.07
N GLY A 18 40.80 21.57 17.15
CA GLY A 18 40.06 20.32 17.33
C GLY A 18 38.55 20.50 17.46
N THR A 19 38.09 21.54 18.16
CA THR A 19 36.65 21.84 18.29
C THR A 19 36.04 22.32 16.98
N LEU A 20 36.77 23.11 16.18
CA LEU A 20 36.32 23.55 14.86
C LEU A 20 36.18 22.38 13.88
N LEU A 21 37.14 21.46 13.85
CA LEU A 21 37.08 20.27 12.99
C LEU A 21 35.88 19.38 13.33
N SER A 22 35.60 19.16 14.62
CA SER A 22 34.44 18.39 15.07
C SER A 22 33.10 19.03 14.68
N ALA A 23 32.99 20.35 14.86
CA ALA A 23 31.77 21.10 14.50
C ALA A 23 31.49 21.08 12.99
N VAL A 24 32.53 21.20 12.16
CA VAL A 24 32.41 21.12 10.69
C VAL A 24 31.98 19.72 10.25
N ALA A 25 32.52 18.66 10.85
CA ALA A 25 32.12 17.29 10.56
C ALA A 25 30.65 17.02 10.93
N LEU A 26 30.19 17.51 12.10
CA LEU A 26 28.79 17.39 12.52
C LEU A 26 27.83 18.17 11.60
N LEU A 27 28.22 19.36 11.15
CA LEU A 27 27.45 20.14 10.18
C LEU A 27 27.37 19.45 8.81
N ALA A 28 28.47 18.85 8.34
CA ALA A 28 28.49 18.11 7.08
C ALA A 28 27.63 16.84 7.12
N LEU A 29 27.63 16.10 8.24
CA LEU A 29 26.76 14.95 8.46
C LEU A 29 25.29 15.35 8.54
N TYR A 30 24.98 16.46 9.22
CA TYR A 30 23.62 16.99 9.30
C TYR A 30 23.11 17.52 7.94
N ALA A 31 23.99 18.14 7.14
CA ALA A 31 23.64 18.55 5.78
C ALA A 31 23.39 17.32 4.88
N SER A 32 24.20 16.26 5.05
CA SER A 32 24.04 15.01 4.30
C SER A 32 22.75 14.25 4.67
N SER A 33 22.28 14.34 5.92
CA SER A 33 21.01 13.71 6.32
C SER A 33 19.76 14.46 5.84
N LYS A 34 19.87 15.75 5.50
CA LYS A 34 18.79 16.58 4.94
C LYS A 34 18.73 16.58 3.41
N ALA A 35 19.71 16.01 2.73
CA ALA A 35 19.70 15.90 1.27
C ALA A 35 18.64 14.86 0.83
N SER A 36 17.43 15.35 0.56
CA SER A 36 16.33 14.55 0.00
C SER A 36 16.55 14.35 -1.52
N PRO A 37 16.54 13.12 -2.06
CA PRO A 37 16.72 12.87 -3.49
C PRO A 37 15.46 13.26 -4.27
N LYS A 38 15.38 14.53 -4.71
CA LYS A 38 14.41 15.01 -5.69
C LYS A 38 14.91 14.77 -7.11
N ALA A 39 14.92 13.53 -7.58
CA ALA A 39 15.27 13.24 -8.98
C ALA A 39 14.74 11.86 -9.47
N ILE A 40 13.50 11.47 -9.14
CA ILE A 40 12.85 10.27 -9.73
C ILE A 40 11.34 10.52 -9.98
N SER A 41 10.92 11.74 -10.31
CA SER A 41 9.49 12.04 -10.56
C SER A 41 9.15 12.46 -12.00
N GLU A 42 10.11 12.97 -12.78
CA GLU A 42 9.81 13.53 -14.11
C GLU A 42 9.59 12.46 -15.19
N THR A 43 10.30 11.32 -15.13
CA THR A 43 10.32 10.34 -16.23
C THR A 43 9.08 9.44 -16.29
N ARG A 44 8.26 9.36 -15.22
CA ARG A 44 7.08 8.47 -15.18
C ARG A 44 5.86 9.04 -15.91
N ARG A 45 5.84 10.33 -16.26
CA ARG A 45 4.63 11.00 -16.78
C ARG A 45 4.34 10.72 -18.27
N ARG A 46 5.27 10.13 -19.04
CA ARG A 46 5.07 9.91 -20.48
C ARG A 46 4.54 8.52 -20.89
N GLN A 47 4.43 7.56 -19.97
CA GLN A 47 4.06 6.18 -20.32
C GLN A 47 2.57 5.83 -20.11
N HIS A 48 1.73 6.82 -19.79
CA HIS A 48 0.31 6.65 -19.48
C HIS A 48 -0.63 6.77 -20.71
N SER A 49 -0.15 6.46 -21.92
CA SER A 49 -0.92 6.64 -23.16
C SER A 49 -1.35 5.34 -23.86
N SER A 50 -1.10 4.17 -23.28
CA SER A 50 -1.47 2.90 -23.93
C SER A 50 -1.91 1.86 -22.93
N PHE A 51 -3.04 2.12 -22.26
CA PHE A 51 -3.87 1.05 -21.71
C PHE A 51 -5.01 0.81 -22.70
N MET A 52 -4.85 -0.25 -23.47
CA MET A 52 -5.84 -0.76 -24.42
C MET A 52 -7.03 -1.29 -23.60
N PHE A 53 -8.20 -0.68 -23.75
CA PHE A 53 -9.44 -1.17 -23.15
C PHE A 53 -9.96 -2.32 -24.00
N PRO A 54 -10.17 -3.53 -23.45
CA PRO A 54 -11.03 -4.51 -24.10
C PRO A 54 -12.47 -4.10 -23.79
N GLU A 55 -13.13 -3.50 -24.77
CA GLU A 55 -14.58 -3.65 -24.89
C GLU A 55 -14.89 -5.15 -24.97
N ASP A 56 -16.00 -5.56 -24.33
CA ASP A 56 -16.63 -6.89 -24.41
C ASP A 56 -16.29 -7.93 -23.33
N LEU A 57 -16.62 -7.64 -22.06
CA LEU A 57 -16.97 -8.68 -21.09
C LEU A 57 -18.44 -8.54 -20.67
N HIS A 58 -19.33 -9.08 -21.51
CA HIS A 58 -20.73 -9.34 -21.18
C HIS A 58 -20.82 -10.51 -20.19
N TYR A 59 -20.69 -10.24 -18.90
CA TYR A 59 -21.05 -11.21 -17.86
C TYR A 59 -22.56 -11.15 -17.60
N SER A 60 -23.30 -12.05 -18.27
CA SER A 60 -24.75 -12.19 -18.13
C SER A 60 -25.10 -12.93 -16.83
N HIS A 61 -25.18 -12.21 -15.71
CA HIS A 61 -25.85 -12.71 -14.52
C HIS A 61 -27.37 -12.45 -14.64
N LYS A 62 -28.14 -13.51 -14.89
CA LYS A 62 -29.62 -13.47 -14.89
C LYS A 62 -30.10 -12.92 -13.55
N GLY A 63 -30.74 -11.75 -13.58
CA GLY A 63 -31.57 -11.26 -12.47
C GLY A 63 -31.07 -10.02 -11.71
N SER A 64 -30.64 -8.96 -12.39
CA SER A 64 -30.96 -7.57 -11.99
C SER A 64 -30.66 -6.61 -13.13
N ARG A 65 -31.58 -5.67 -13.35
CA ARG A 65 -31.67 -4.78 -14.51
C ARG A 65 -30.44 -3.86 -14.63
N ILE A 66 -29.99 -3.68 -15.88
CA ILE A 66 -28.95 -2.77 -16.34
C ILE A 66 -27.57 -3.20 -15.83
N THR A 67 -26.79 -3.88 -16.69
CA THR A 67 -25.34 -3.71 -16.67
C THR A 67 -25.11 -2.22 -16.83
N ALA A 68 -25.02 -1.49 -15.70
CA ALA A 68 -24.56 -0.12 -15.73
C ALA A 68 -23.25 -0.19 -16.50
N LYS A 69 -23.13 0.57 -17.60
CA LYS A 69 -21.88 0.69 -18.36
C LYS A 69 -20.82 1.18 -17.37
N CYS A 70 -20.16 0.23 -16.73
CA CYS A 70 -19.32 0.42 -15.57
C CYS A 70 -17.95 0.75 -16.13
N THR A 71 -17.67 2.04 -16.24
CA THR A 71 -16.37 2.52 -16.69
C THR A 71 -15.54 2.86 -15.47
N MET A 72 -14.22 3.00 -15.67
CA MET A 72 -13.33 3.52 -14.62
C MET A 72 -13.80 4.88 -14.07
N ALA A 73 -14.55 5.68 -14.82
CA ALA A 73 -15.08 6.95 -14.35
C ALA A 73 -16.35 6.80 -13.49
N THR A 74 -17.21 5.81 -13.76
CA THR A 74 -18.54 5.68 -13.11
C THR A 74 -18.53 4.74 -11.91
N CYS A 75 -17.67 3.71 -11.92
CA CYS A 75 -17.60 2.71 -10.85
C CYS A 75 -16.42 2.90 -9.90
N PHE A 76 -15.38 3.61 -10.33
CA PHE A 76 -14.21 3.89 -9.52
C PHE A 76 -14.10 5.39 -9.25
N ASN A 77 -13.88 5.77 -8.00
CA ASN A 77 -13.73 7.17 -7.63
C ASN A 77 -12.27 7.60 -7.79
N VAL A 78 -11.92 8.07 -8.98
CA VAL A 78 -10.56 8.53 -9.33
C VAL A 78 -10.13 9.74 -8.48
N SER A 79 -11.08 10.58 -8.02
CA SER A 79 -10.74 11.81 -7.28
C SER A 79 -9.98 11.54 -5.98
N ARG A 80 -10.20 10.37 -5.35
CA ARG A 80 -9.45 9.94 -4.14
C ARG A 80 -7.97 9.66 -4.40
N CYS A 81 -7.57 9.55 -5.66
CA CYS A 81 -6.25 9.07 -6.06
C CYS A 81 -5.35 10.15 -6.68
N ILE A 82 -5.90 11.33 -6.99
CA ILE A 82 -5.19 12.39 -7.74
C ILE A 82 -4.08 13.04 -6.91
N ASN A 83 -4.39 13.42 -5.67
CA ASN A 83 -3.47 14.20 -4.83
C ASN A 83 -2.54 13.31 -4.00
N SER A 84 -2.99 12.12 -3.63
CA SER A 84 -2.19 11.14 -2.91
C SER A 84 -2.70 9.74 -3.21
N PHE A 85 -1.77 8.81 -3.44
CA PHE A 85 -2.12 7.42 -3.65
C PHE A 85 -1.86 6.63 -2.37
N LYS A 86 -2.91 6.40 -1.59
CA LYS A 86 -2.86 5.65 -0.34
C LYS A 86 -3.67 4.37 -0.42
N VAL A 87 -3.20 3.33 0.26
CA VAL A 87 -3.80 1.99 0.27
C VAL A 87 -4.14 1.65 1.71
N TYR A 88 -5.43 1.45 1.98
CA TYR A 88 -5.90 0.90 3.24
C TYR A 88 -6.03 -0.61 3.09
N VAL A 89 -5.49 -1.36 4.05
CA VAL A 89 -5.63 -2.81 4.12
C VAL A 89 -6.46 -3.13 5.35
N TYR A 90 -7.57 -3.86 5.17
CA TYR A 90 -8.40 -4.26 6.31
C TYR A 90 -7.57 -5.10 7.30
N PRO A 91 -7.73 -4.91 8.62
CA PRO A 91 -7.02 -5.72 9.62
C PRO A 91 -7.59 -7.13 9.64
N PHE A 92 -6.75 -8.15 9.82
CA PHE A 92 -7.25 -9.51 10.02
C PHE A 92 -8.00 -9.61 11.35
N GLU A 93 -8.91 -10.56 11.46
CA GLU A 93 -9.73 -10.74 12.67
C GLU A 93 -8.88 -11.17 13.88
N GLU A 94 -7.78 -11.89 13.63
CA GLU A 94 -6.75 -12.23 14.62
C GLU A 94 -6.01 -10.99 15.16
N GLU A 95 -6.00 -9.87 14.42
CA GLU A 95 -5.36 -8.61 14.83
C GLU A 95 -6.30 -7.72 15.66
N LYS A 96 -7.61 -8.04 15.72
CA LYS A 96 -8.58 -7.26 16.49
C LYS A 96 -8.51 -7.63 17.97
N LYS A 97 -8.03 -6.70 18.81
CA LYS A 97 -8.02 -6.83 20.27
C LYS A 97 -9.45 -7.11 20.79
N GLY A 98 -9.64 -8.26 21.44
CA GLY A 98 -10.94 -8.67 22.01
C GLY A 98 -11.85 -9.51 21.11
N GLY A 99 -11.37 -9.96 19.95
CA GLY A 99 -12.14 -10.86 19.10
C GLY A 99 -12.37 -12.22 19.76
N ARG A 100 -13.61 -12.50 20.20
CA ARG A 100 -14.07 -13.87 20.46
C ARG A 100 -13.84 -14.67 19.17
N GLY A 101 -12.83 -15.53 19.18
CA GLY A 101 -12.43 -16.39 18.07
C GLY A 101 -13.52 -17.39 17.70
N GLY A 102 -14.59 -16.91 17.07
CA GLY A 102 -15.62 -17.74 16.46
C GLY A 102 -15.14 -18.20 15.10
N GLY A 103 -14.40 -19.30 15.07
CA GLY A 103 -14.09 -20.13 13.90
C GLY A 103 -14.06 -19.38 12.56
N LYS A 104 -13.07 -18.49 12.38
CA LYS A 104 -12.89 -17.78 11.11
C LYS A 104 -11.82 -18.48 10.33
N GLN A 105 -12.20 -19.02 9.17
CA GLN A 105 -11.28 -19.49 8.14
C GLN A 105 -10.14 -18.47 7.99
N ALA A 106 -8.94 -18.89 8.38
CA ALA A 106 -7.77 -18.03 8.33
C ALA A 106 -7.37 -17.85 6.87
N ALA A 107 -6.95 -16.64 6.49
CA ALA A 107 -6.40 -16.42 5.16
C ALA A 107 -5.16 -17.31 4.94
N SER A 108 -4.96 -17.79 3.71
CA SER A 108 -3.81 -18.60 3.34
C SER A 108 -2.50 -17.84 3.57
N SER A 109 -1.40 -18.59 3.68
CA SER A 109 -0.08 -17.99 3.87
C SER A 109 0.32 -17.08 2.70
N ILE A 110 -0.14 -17.39 1.48
CA ILE A 110 0.12 -16.62 0.26
C ILE A 110 -0.60 -15.27 0.34
N TYR A 111 -1.89 -15.28 0.66
CA TYR A 111 -2.66 -14.05 0.80
C TYR A 111 -2.11 -13.14 1.88
N LYS A 112 -1.75 -13.71 3.05
CA LYS A 112 -1.12 -12.95 4.14
C LYS A 112 0.18 -12.28 3.69
N LYS A 113 1.01 -12.94 2.89
CA LYS A 113 2.22 -12.34 2.30
C LYS A 113 1.89 -11.20 1.34
N MET A 114 0.90 -11.37 0.46
CA MET A 114 0.47 -10.33 -0.48
C MET A 114 0.05 -9.05 0.24
N VAL A 115 -0.85 -9.15 1.22
CA VAL A 115 -1.32 -7.97 1.95
C VAL A 115 -0.25 -7.36 2.86
N ARG A 116 0.69 -8.17 3.36
CA ARG A 116 1.82 -7.68 4.16
C ARG A 116 2.72 -6.74 3.36
N VAL A 117 3.05 -7.11 2.12
CA VAL A 117 3.85 -6.23 1.24
C VAL A 117 3.18 -4.87 1.04
N LEU A 118 1.85 -4.82 0.97
CA LEU A 118 1.11 -3.56 0.85
C LEU A 118 1.17 -2.73 2.14
N ARG A 119 1.07 -3.37 3.30
CA ARG A 119 1.17 -2.70 4.61
C ARG A 119 2.57 -2.16 4.89
N ASP A 120 3.60 -2.88 4.46
CA ASP A 120 5.00 -2.48 4.63
C ASP A 120 5.41 -1.41 3.59
N SER A 121 4.55 -1.12 2.61
CA SER A 121 4.83 -0.13 1.56
C SER A 121 4.62 1.32 2.03
N PRO A 122 5.28 2.31 1.40
CA PRO A 122 5.05 3.73 1.68
C PRO A 122 3.64 4.25 1.35
N TYR A 123 2.88 3.46 0.59
CA TYR A 123 1.51 3.78 0.19
C TYR A 123 0.49 3.42 1.28
N TYR A 124 0.87 2.62 2.27
CA TYR A 124 -0.04 2.23 3.33
C TYR A 124 -0.60 3.44 4.10
N THR A 125 -1.87 3.34 4.50
CA THR A 125 -2.52 4.24 5.47
C THR A 125 -3.38 3.43 6.43
N SER A 126 -3.43 3.85 7.70
CA SER A 126 -4.32 3.27 8.71
C SER A 126 -5.73 3.86 8.68
N ASP A 127 -5.95 4.98 7.96
CA ASP A 127 -7.25 5.62 7.83
C ASP A 127 -7.91 5.31 6.47
N PRO A 128 -9.01 4.54 6.43
CA PRO A 128 -9.72 4.22 5.19
C PRO A 128 -10.33 5.44 4.49
N ASN A 129 -10.52 6.57 5.19
CA ASN A 129 -11.06 7.81 4.59
C ASN A 129 -10.03 8.54 3.74
N THR A 130 -8.75 8.36 4.03
CA THR A 130 -7.64 8.94 3.23
C THR A 130 -7.20 8.04 2.07
N ALA A 131 -7.66 6.80 2.03
CA ALA A 131 -7.21 5.82 1.06
C ALA A 131 -7.81 6.03 -0.34
N CYS A 132 -6.98 5.90 -1.37
CA CYS A 132 -7.40 5.74 -2.76
C CYS A 132 -7.95 4.33 -3.00
N LEU A 133 -7.26 3.30 -2.51
CA LEU A 133 -7.63 1.89 -2.67
C LEU A 133 -7.90 1.23 -1.32
N LEU A 134 -8.89 0.33 -1.29
CA LEU A 134 -9.23 -0.49 -0.14
C LEU A 134 -8.99 -1.97 -0.47
N VAL A 135 -8.06 -2.59 0.23
CA VAL A 135 -7.65 -3.98 0.00
C VAL A 135 -8.19 -4.84 1.11
N LEU A 136 -9.02 -5.82 0.75
CA LEU A 136 -9.69 -6.68 1.72
C LEU A 136 -8.71 -7.57 2.50
N ASN A 137 -9.17 -8.05 3.65
CA ASN A 137 -8.51 -9.10 4.44
C ASN A 137 -9.16 -10.49 4.21
N ILE A 138 -9.92 -10.62 3.11
CA ILE A 138 -10.66 -11.83 2.76
C ILE A 138 -9.91 -12.52 1.62
N ASP A 139 -9.48 -13.76 1.86
CA ASP A 139 -8.72 -14.52 0.89
C ASP A 139 -9.62 -15.06 -0.22
N THR A 140 -9.61 -14.40 -1.38
CA THR A 140 -10.39 -14.80 -2.56
C THR A 140 -9.52 -15.46 -3.64
N LEU A 141 -8.31 -15.91 -3.28
CA LEU A 141 -7.42 -16.57 -4.24
C LEU A 141 -7.93 -17.94 -4.67
N ASP A 142 -8.62 -18.64 -3.76
CA ASP A 142 -9.18 -19.96 -4.02
C ASP A 142 -10.65 -19.89 -4.42
N ARG A 143 -10.98 -20.59 -5.50
CA ARG A 143 -12.34 -20.68 -6.05
C ARG A 143 -12.95 -22.06 -5.98
N ASP A 144 -12.21 -23.08 -5.55
CA ASP A 144 -12.73 -24.42 -5.42
C ASP A 144 -13.59 -24.52 -4.14
N PRO A 145 -14.93 -24.67 -4.24
CA PRO A 145 -15.79 -24.73 -3.06
C PRO A 145 -15.50 -25.91 -2.11
N LEU A 146 -14.77 -26.92 -2.59
CA LEU A 146 -14.31 -28.07 -1.81
C LEU A 146 -13.01 -27.80 -1.05
N SER A 147 -12.25 -26.77 -1.45
CA SER A 147 -11.03 -26.39 -0.79
C SER A 147 -11.27 -25.85 0.62
N ASN A 148 -10.31 -26.13 1.50
CA ASN A 148 -10.27 -25.59 2.84
C ASN A 148 -9.95 -24.08 2.88
N ASP A 149 -9.42 -23.52 1.79
CA ASP A 149 -9.10 -22.09 1.70
C ASP A 149 -10.24 -21.27 1.05
N TYR A 150 -11.24 -21.93 0.46
CA TYR A 150 -12.36 -21.27 -0.19
C TYR A 150 -13.26 -20.52 0.79
N VAL A 151 -13.42 -19.21 0.56
CA VAL A 151 -14.23 -18.35 1.40
C VAL A 151 -15.72 -18.52 1.13
N LYS A 152 -16.40 -19.20 2.06
CA LYS A 152 -17.85 -19.37 2.04
C LYS A 152 -18.59 -18.08 2.40
N ARG A 153 -19.76 -17.86 1.80
CA ARG A 153 -20.66 -16.71 2.06
C ARG A 153 -19.96 -15.35 1.90
N LEU A 154 -19.14 -15.23 0.86
CA LEU A 154 -18.42 -13.98 0.53
C LEU A 154 -19.35 -12.75 0.45
N PRO A 155 -20.53 -12.78 -0.19
CA PRO A 155 -21.40 -11.60 -0.26
C PRO A 155 -21.85 -11.08 1.12
N GLU A 156 -22.12 -11.97 2.07
CA GLU A 156 -22.47 -11.59 3.45
C GLU A 156 -21.28 -10.93 4.15
N LYS A 157 -20.08 -11.51 3.98
CA LYS A 157 -18.84 -10.97 4.56
C LYS A 157 -18.52 -9.58 4.00
N LEU A 158 -18.72 -9.36 2.70
CA LEU A 158 -18.51 -8.07 2.04
C LEU A 158 -19.50 -7.01 2.55
N LYS A 159 -20.80 -7.36 2.63
CA LYS A 159 -21.84 -6.46 3.15
C LYS A 159 -21.64 -6.08 4.62
N ALA A 160 -20.97 -6.93 5.41
CA ALA A 160 -20.63 -6.63 6.79
C ALA A 160 -19.50 -5.59 6.94
N LEU A 161 -18.76 -5.27 5.87
CA LEU A 161 -17.71 -4.25 5.92
C LEU A 161 -18.33 -2.85 5.86
N ARG A 162 -18.09 -2.06 6.92
CA ARG A 162 -18.63 -0.69 7.05
C ARG A 162 -18.35 0.22 5.85
N THR A 163 -17.20 0.05 5.19
CA THR A 163 -16.75 0.89 4.06
C THR A 163 -16.97 0.26 2.69
N TRP A 164 -17.66 -0.89 2.57
CA TRP A 164 -17.79 -1.65 1.31
C TRP A 164 -18.27 -0.80 0.13
N ASN A 165 -19.22 0.11 0.34
CA ASN A 165 -19.70 1.08 -0.67
C ASN A 165 -19.89 0.45 -2.07
N ASN A 166 -20.60 -0.69 -2.13
CA ASN A 166 -20.84 -1.45 -3.36
C ASN A 166 -19.57 -1.81 -4.16
N GLY A 167 -18.44 -2.00 -3.49
CA GLY A 167 -17.16 -2.37 -4.10
C GLY A 167 -16.37 -1.20 -4.69
N ARG A 168 -16.86 0.04 -4.60
CA ARG A 168 -16.17 1.21 -5.16
C ARG A 168 -14.78 1.37 -4.54
N ASN A 169 -13.74 1.40 -5.37
CA ASN A 169 -12.31 1.46 -4.99
C ASN A 169 -11.77 0.25 -4.19
N HIS A 170 -12.54 -0.85 -4.10
CA HIS A 170 -12.08 -2.06 -3.42
C HIS A 170 -11.33 -2.98 -4.38
N ILE A 171 -10.27 -3.62 -3.90
CA ILE A 171 -9.51 -4.63 -4.64
C ILE A 171 -9.73 -6.00 -4.01
N LEU A 172 -10.04 -6.96 -4.87
CA LEU A 172 -10.09 -8.38 -4.57
C LEU A 172 -9.00 -9.06 -5.37
N PHE A 173 -8.24 -9.95 -4.73
CA PHE A 173 -7.22 -10.73 -5.41
C PHE A 173 -7.83 -12.03 -5.91
N ASN A 174 -7.59 -12.33 -7.17
CA ASN A 174 -8.06 -13.54 -7.79
C ASN A 174 -6.90 -14.12 -8.59
N MET A 175 -6.53 -15.37 -8.33
CA MET A 175 -5.41 -16.02 -8.99
C MET A 175 -5.95 -16.98 -10.05
N TYR A 176 -6.23 -16.45 -11.24
CA TYR A 176 -6.50 -17.26 -12.41
C TYR A 176 -5.20 -17.58 -13.12
N SER A 177 -4.95 -18.87 -13.35
CA SER A 177 -4.41 -19.26 -14.65
C SER A 177 -5.62 -19.53 -15.52
N GLY A 178 -6.11 -18.52 -16.24
CA GLY A 178 -7.04 -18.84 -17.32
C GLY A 178 -6.34 -19.76 -18.31
N SER A 179 -7.09 -20.69 -18.89
CA SER A 179 -6.58 -21.58 -19.93
C SER A 179 -7.18 -21.16 -21.25
N PHE A 180 -6.36 -21.07 -22.28
CA PHE A 180 -6.82 -20.75 -23.63
C PHE A 180 -8.05 -21.61 -24.00
N PRO A 181 -9.12 -21.04 -24.60
CA PRO A 181 -9.31 -19.62 -24.94
C PRO A 181 -9.94 -18.77 -23.84
N ASP A 182 -10.45 -19.37 -22.76
CA ASP A 182 -11.31 -18.70 -21.78
C ASP A 182 -10.59 -18.46 -20.46
N TYR A 183 -10.28 -17.19 -20.20
CA TYR A 183 -9.65 -16.70 -18.96
C TYR A 183 -10.69 -16.17 -17.94
N ASN A 184 -11.98 -16.40 -18.20
CA ASN A 184 -13.10 -15.67 -17.57
C ASN A 184 -14.05 -16.56 -16.75
N ASP A 185 -13.65 -17.77 -16.37
CA ASP A 185 -14.45 -18.59 -15.44
C ASP A 185 -14.77 -17.84 -14.15
#